data_AF-S1NUM8-F1
#
_entry.id   AF-S1NUM8-F1
#
_cell.length_a   1.000
_cell.length_b   1.000
_cell.length_c   1.000
_cell.angle_alpha   90.00
_cell.angle_beta   90.00
_cell.angle_gamma   90.00
#
_symmetry.space_group_name_H-M   'P 1'
#
loop_
_entity.id
_entity.type
_entity.pdbx_description
1 polymer ?
#
loop_
_entity_poly.entity_id
_entity_poly.type
_entity_poly.pdbx_seq_one_letter_code
_entity_poly.pdbx_strand_id
1 'polypeptide(L)'
;MKLSKKFLKFGVAIFLIFTLFSQVCTPFIYADEVGKQIVQFEKEKKELDRIDNLLSEPIQLPKDQIDKLVNEYQSLYPNLTTERLYEIVYQSLSPYRSKAGFWDGKVITVDEFAVAFSTIVQTLIGGYATLGAYAAKHGQKLAREMMSRAAKRFGILTGMFSGILETAFNVLDFYENVGLSLAKFIDARDYYPKNGRINMWK
;
A
#
# COMPACT_ATOMS: atom_id res chain seq x y z
N MET A 1 -23.05 -11.44 -66.76
CA MET A 1 -21.81 -10.63 -66.39
C MET A 1 -20.76 -11.56 -65.78
N LYS A 2 -19.90 -12.30 -66.71
CA LYS A 2 -18.88 -13.34 -66.41
C LYS A 2 -17.65 -12.69 -65.76
N LEU A 3 -17.68 -12.63 -64.36
CA LEU A 3 -16.53 -12.20 -63.54
C LEU A 3 -15.24 -12.86 -64.03
N SER A 4 -14.34 -12.05 -64.65
CA SER A 4 -13.01 -12.42 -65.20
C SER A 4 -12.18 -13.21 -64.19
N LYS A 5 -11.90 -14.47 -64.41
CA LYS A 5 -11.08 -15.43 -63.66
C LYS A 5 -9.91 -14.72 -62.96
N LYS A 6 -9.53 -13.58 -63.42
CA LYS A 6 -8.43 -12.78 -62.80
C LYS A 6 -8.93 -12.00 -61.59
N PHE A 7 -10.21 -11.59 -61.61
CA PHE A 7 -10.82 -10.87 -60.49
C PHE A 7 -11.25 -11.84 -59.38
N LEU A 8 -11.53 -13.06 -59.77
CA LEU A 8 -11.84 -14.12 -58.79
C LEU A 8 -10.57 -14.61 -58.09
N LYS A 9 -9.45 -14.67 -58.79
CA LYS A 9 -8.15 -15.08 -58.20
C LYS A 9 -7.60 -13.98 -57.27
N PHE A 10 -7.88 -12.78 -57.61
CA PHE A 10 -7.48 -11.65 -56.75
C PHE A 10 -8.35 -11.60 -55.48
N GLY A 11 -9.58 -11.91 -55.61
CA GLY A 11 -10.48 -11.94 -54.45
C GLY A 11 -10.16 -13.10 -53.50
N VAL A 12 -9.73 -14.19 -53.99
CA VAL A 12 -9.38 -15.37 -53.16
C VAL A 12 -8.02 -15.13 -52.48
N ALA A 13 -7.16 -14.46 -53.13
CA ALA A 13 -5.85 -14.12 -52.54
C ALA A 13 -6.01 -13.11 -51.40
N ILE A 14 -6.91 -12.19 -51.48
CA ILE A 14 -7.14 -11.20 -50.40
C ILE A 14 -7.85 -11.88 -49.22
N PHE A 15 -8.74 -12.74 -49.57
CA PHE A 15 -9.46 -13.48 -48.51
C PHE A 15 -8.51 -14.43 -47.77
N LEU A 16 -7.56 -14.98 -48.42
CA LEU A 16 -6.58 -15.87 -47.78
C LEU A 16 -5.57 -15.06 -46.95
N ILE A 17 -5.25 -13.91 -47.35
CA ILE A 17 -4.35 -13.02 -46.58
C ILE A 17 -5.08 -12.51 -45.33
N PHE A 18 -6.34 -12.29 -45.47
CA PHE A 18 -7.11 -11.81 -44.30
C PHE A 18 -7.32 -12.94 -43.29
N THR A 19 -7.45 -14.21 -43.77
CA THR A 19 -7.63 -15.34 -42.83
C THR A 19 -6.30 -15.71 -42.17
N LEU A 20 -5.26 -15.46 -42.91
CA LEU A 20 -3.94 -15.79 -42.31
C LEU A 20 -3.49 -14.66 -41.37
N PHE A 21 -3.84 -13.37 -41.68
CA PHE A 21 -3.56 -12.23 -40.80
C PHE A 21 -4.35 -12.33 -39.49
N SER A 22 -5.57 -12.89 -39.48
CA SER A 22 -6.36 -13.03 -38.23
C SER A 22 -5.76 -14.13 -37.33
N GLN A 23 -5.06 -15.08 -37.91
CA GLN A 23 -4.50 -16.17 -37.09
C GLN A 23 -3.15 -15.76 -36.48
N VAL A 24 -2.50 -14.80 -37.02
CA VAL A 24 -1.18 -14.40 -36.51
C VAL A 24 -1.33 -13.15 -35.62
N CYS A 25 -2.32 -12.29 -35.82
CA CYS A 25 -2.50 -11.02 -35.09
C CYS A 25 -3.04 -11.27 -33.68
N THR A 26 -3.89 -12.31 -33.56
CA THR A 26 -4.46 -12.56 -32.21
C THR A 26 -3.39 -13.12 -31.26
N PRO A 27 -2.59 -14.02 -31.64
CA PRO A 27 -1.54 -14.56 -30.75
C PRO A 27 -0.44 -13.51 -30.47
N PHE A 28 -0.09 -12.63 -31.43
CA PHE A 28 0.89 -11.54 -31.20
C PHE A 28 0.34 -10.51 -30.20
N ILE A 29 -0.93 -10.14 -30.32
CA ILE A 29 -1.54 -9.20 -29.35
C ILE A 29 -1.62 -9.87 -27.97
N TYR A 30 -1.91 -11.09 -27.94
CA TYR A 30 -1.96 -11.80 -26.64
C TYR A 30 -0.55 -11.93 -26.05
N ALA A 31 0.42 -12.26 -26.78
CA ALA A 31 1.80 -12.37 -26.28
C ALA A 31 2.31 -11.00 -25.81
N ASP A 32 2.01 -9.93 -26.52
CA ASP A 32 2.38 -8.57 -26.08
C ASP A 32 1.67 -8.20 -24.76
N GLU A 33 0.43 -8.50 -24.68
CA GLU A 33 -0.31 -8.21 -23.43
C GLU A 33 0.24 -9.05 -22.27
N VAL A 34 0.50 -10.28 -22.55
CA VAL A 34 1.04 -11.13 -21.48
C VAL A 34 2.44 -10.63 -21.10
N GLY A 35 3.18 -10.24 -22.09
CA GLY A 35 4.51 -9.64 -21.80
C GLY A 35 4.40 -8.40 -20.92
N LYS A 36 3.51 -7.53 -21.19
CA LYS A 36 3.32 -6.34 -20.34
C LYS A 36 2.88 -6.71 -18.93
N GLN A 37 2.10 -7.74 -18.82
CA GLN A 37 1.66 -8.16 -17.47
C GLN A 37 2.85 -8.73 -16.68
N ILE A 38 3.63 -9.43 -17.36
CA ILE A 38 4.76 -10.06 -16.66
C ILE A 38 5.72 -8.96 -16.17
N VAL A 39 5.96 -8.00 -17.06
CA VAL A 39 6.84 -6.89 -16.65
C VAL A 39 6.23 -6.15 -15.44
N GLN A 40 4.97 -5.85 -15.48
CA GLN A 40 4.31 -5.19 -14.35
C GLN A 40 4.40 -6.04 -13.08
N PHE A 41 4.17 -7.32 -13.24
CA PHE A 41 4.25 -8.21 -12.07
C PHE A 41 5.68 -8.18 -11.49
N GLU A 42 6.63 -8.18 -12.30
CA GLU A 42 8.02 -8.17 -11.78
C GLU A 42 8.31 -6.85 -11.07
N LYS A 43 7.83 -5.77 -11.64
CA LYS A 43 8.03 -4.47 -10.96
C LYS A 43 7.34 -4.44 -9.59
N GLU A 44 6.16 -4.98 -9.55
CA GLU A 44 5.45 -5.01 -8.25
C GLU A 44 6.20 -5.89 -7.24
N LYS A 45 6.65 -6.96 -7.69
CA LYS A 45 7.39 -7.85 -6.78
C LYS A 45 8.67 -7.17 -6.28
N LYS A 46 9.33 -6.60 -7.14
CA LYS A 46 10.54 -5.89 -6.72
C LYS A 46 10.23 -4.82 -5.67
N GLU A 47 9.21 -4.10 -5.95
CA GLU A 47 8.83 -3.07 -4.96
C GLU A 47 8.45 -3.71 -3.62
N LEU A 48 7.73 -4.73 -3.63
CA LEU A 48 7.36 -5.38 -2.36
C LEU A 48 8.60 -5.95 -1.66
N ASP A 49 9.52 -6.48 -2.45
CA ASP A 49 10.76 -6.96 -1.82
C ASP A 49 11.52 -5.80 -1.15
N ARG A 50 11.57 -4.72 -1.86
CA ARG A 50 12.19 -3.53 -1.24
C ARG A 50 11.51 -3.19 0.10
N ILE A 51 10.19 -3.17 0.09
CA ILE A 51 9.44 -2.82 1.32
C ILE A 51 9.75 -3.85 2.42
N ASP A 52 9.75 -5.07 2.01
CA ASP A 52 10.02 -6.10 3.02
C ASP A 52 11.44 -5.93 3.58
N ASN A 53 12.30 -5.64 2.72
CA ASN A 53 13.68 -5.44 3.19
C ASN A 53 13.78 -4.24 4.15
N LEU A 54 13.10 -3.14 3.78
CA LEU A 54 13.11 -1.96 4.67
C LEU A 54 12.50 -2.29 6.04
N LEU A 55 11.55 -3.13 5.95
CA LEU A 55 10.82 -3.37 7.20
C LEU A 55 11.53 -4.45 8.02
N SER A 56 12.55 -5.10 7.47
CA SER A 56 13.20 -6.24 8.15
C SER A 56 14.22 -5.73 9.17
N GLU A 57 14.60 -4.47 9.09
CA GLU A 57 15.54 -3.89 10.06
C GLU A 57 15.02 -2.53 10.54
N PRO A 58 15.65 -2.10 11.68
CA PRO A 58 15.25 -0.74 12.07
C PRO A 58 15.49 0.28 10.95
N ILE A 59 14.36 1.09 10.79
CA ILE A 59 14.47 2.11 9.72
C ILE A 59 15.28 3.31 10.26
N GLN A 60 16.39 3.50 9.51
CA GLN A 60 17.25 4.62 9.95
C GLN A 60 16.95 5.88 9.11
N LEU A 61 16.40 6.86 9.87
CA LEU A 61 16.15 8.14 9.17
C LEU A 61 17.07 9.22 9.75
N PRO A 62 17.57 10.05 8.83
CA PRO A 62 18.35 11.18 9.35
C PRO A 62 17.51 12.08 10.27
N LYS A 63 18.16 12.73 11.23
CA LYS A 63 17.46 13.56 12.23
C LYS A 63 16.62 14.65 11.55
N ASP A 64 17.12 15.22 10.48
CA ASP A 64 16.35 16.29 9.82
C ASP A 64 15.01 15.77 9.27
N GLN A 65 15.09 14.53 8.81
CA GLN A 65 13.82 13.95 8.33
C GLN A 65 12.86 13.65 9.49
N ILE A 66 13.42 13.26 10.55
CA ILE A 66 12.56 13.03 11.74
C ILE A 66 11.97 14.35 12.22
N ASP A 67 12.75 15.35 12.22
CA ASP A 67 12.23 16.67 12.66
C ASP A 67 11.11 17.16 11.74
N LYS A 68 11.36 16.94 10.52
CA LYS A 68 10.30 17.35 9.59
C LYS A 68 8.99 16.60 9.86
N LEU A 69 9.14 15.32 10.09
CA LEU A 69 7.92 14.54 10.39
C LEU A 69 7.25 15.04 11.67
N VAL A 70 8.03 15.28 12.62
CA VAL A 70 7.45 15.69 13.92
C VAL A 70 6.77 17.06 13.77
N ASN A 71 7.37 17.91 13.06
CA ASN A 71 6.72 19.22 12.84
C ASN A 71 5.39 19.09 12.08
N GLU A 72 5.43 18.22 11.12
CA GLU A 72 4.15 18.02 10.39
C GLU A 72 3.08 17.43 11.33
N TYR A 73 3.51 16.55 12.17
CA TYR A 73 2.51 15.89 13.05
C TYR A 73 2.04 16.86 14.14
N GLN A 74 2.81 17.69 14.52
CA GLN A 74 2.39 18.63 15.59
C GLN A 74 1.19 19.46 15.13
N SER A 75 1.22 19.85 13.87
CA SER A 75 0.07 20.61 13.36
C SER A 75 -1.18 19.73 13.25
N LEU A 76 -0.93 18.48 13.01
CA LEU A 76 -2.07 17.58 12.74
C LEU A 76 -2.61 16.99 14.04
N TYR A 77 -1.78 16.95 15.01
CA TYR A 77 -2.19 16.32 16.28
C TYR A 77 -1.76 17.22 17.44
N PRO A 78 -2.54 18.30 17.70
CA PRO A 78 -2.13 19.34 18.68
C PRO A 78 -2.22 18.81 20.12
N ASN A 79 -2.84 17.67 20.28
CA ASN A 79 -2.98 17.15 21.65
C ASN A 79 -1.74 16.35 22.08
N LEU A 80 -0.82 16.17 21.18
CA LEU A 80 0.41 15.44 21.54
C LEU A 80 1.56 16.43 21.67
N THR A 81 2.30 16.21 22.78
CA THR A 81 3.47 17.10 22.95
C THR A 81 4.57 16.73 21.93
N THR A 82 5.40 17.68 21.69
CA THR A 82 6.52 17.44 20.74
C THR A 82 7.37 16.25 21.21
N GLU A 83 7.65 16.23 22.49
CA GLU A 83 8.46 15.11 23.04
C GLU A 83 7.78 13.76 22.80
N ARG A 84 6.53 13.71 23.02
CA ARG A 84 5.81 12.45 22.78
C ARG A 84 5.82 12.08 21.29
N LEU A 85 5.75 13.05 20.42
CA LEU A 85 5.80 12.75 18.97
C LEU A 85 7.16 12.16 18.59
N TYR A 86 8.23 12.71 19.18
CA TYR A 86 9.54 12.12 18.89
C TYR A 86 9.60 10.67 19.38
N GLU A 87 9.09 10.51 20.50
CA GLU A 87 9.13 9.14 21.05
C GLU A 87 8.38 8.15 20.14
N ILE A 88 7.19 8.58 19.74
CA ILE A 88 6.39 7.65 18.92
C ILE A 88 7.09 7.41 17.58
N VAL A 89 7.68 8.47 17.01
CA VAL A 89 8.34 8.31 15.69
C VAL A 89 9.55 7.37 15.86
N TYR A 90 10.30 7.55 16.87
CA TYR A 90 11.46 6.68 17.09
C TYR A 90 11.02 5.23 17.33
N GLN A 91 10.04 5.18 18.12
CA GLN A 91 9.56 3.82 18.42
C GLN A 91 9.03 3.13 17.17
N SER A 92 8.38 3.94 16.31
CA SER A 92 7.80 3.33 15.10
C SER A 92 8.90 2.88 14.13
N LEU A 93 10.11 3.49 14.19
CA LEU A 93 11.18 3.21 13.20
C LEU A 93 12.11 2.10 13.72
N SER A 94 12.11 1.76 14.99
CA SER A 94 13.01 0.73 15.54
C SER A 94 12.39 -0.68 15.36
N PRO A 95 13.35 -1.78 14.87
CA PRO A 95 12.85 -3.15 14.66
C PRO A 95 12.23 -3.74 15.93
N TYR A 96 11.10 -4.43 15.84
CA TYR A 96 10.39 -5.29 16.80
C TYR A 96 11.29 -6.46 17.23
N ARG A 97 12.10 -6.35 18.37
CA ARG A 97 12.60 -7.59 19.01
C ARG A 97 11.67 -8.01 20.15
N SER A 98 10.27 -8.48 20.01
CA SER A 98 9.80 -9.57 20.92
C SER A 98 8.26 -9.56 20.97
N LYS A 99 7.51 -10.22 20.09
CA LYS A 99 6.23 -10.96 20.26
C LYS A 99 5.29 -10.22 21.21
N ALA A 100 5.55 -8.75 21.49
CA ALA A 100 4.54 -7.89 22.14
C ALA A 100 4.73 -6.43 21.72
N GLY A 101 4.26 -5.96 20.52
CA GLY A 101 4.14 -4.57 20.01
C GLY A 101 4.43 -3.55 21.10
N PHE A 102 5.47 -2.57 20.97
CA PHE A 102 5.68 -1.39 21.82
C PHE A 102 4.40 -1.01 22.56
N TRP A 103 3.21 -1.51 22.05
CA TRP A 103 1.95 -1.06 22.68
C TRP A 103 1.16 -2.26 23.20
N ASP A 104 1.96 -3.36 23.25
CA ASP A 104 1.31 -4.60 23.74
C ASP A 104 0.86 -4.39 25.21
N GLY A 105 -0.47 -4.47 25.37
CA GLY A 105 -1.00 -4.38 26.76
C GLY A 105 -1.22 -2.92 27.20
N LYS A 106 -0.80 -1.99 26.23
CA LYS A 106 -1.04 -0.58 26.60
C LYS A 106 -2.21 0.01 25.80
N VAL A 107 -2.98 0.81 26.54
CA VAL A 107 -4.04 1.58 25.84
C VAL A 107 -3.42 2.83 25.22
N ILE A 108 -3.48 2.84 23.84
CA ILE A 108 -2.91 4.04 23.16
C ILE A 108 -4.04 4.86 22.54
N THR A 109 -3.77 6.17 22.45
CA THR A 109 -4.83 7.02 21.87
C THR A 109 -4.87 6.88 20.34
N VAL A 110 -5.96 7.32 19.80
CA VAL A 110 -6.15 7.26 18.33
C VAL A 110 -5.08 8.13 17.66
N ASP A 111 -4.78 9.22 18.27
CA ASP A 111 -3.76 10.12 17.66
C ASP A 111 -2.37 9.49 17.70
N GLU A 112 -2.08 8.82 18.82
CA GLU A 112 -0.74 8.19 18.91
C GLU A 112 -0.59 7.06 17.88
N PHE A 113 -1.65 6.33 17.75
CA PHE A 113 -1.61 5.28 16.71
C PHE A 113 -1.48 5.89 15.31
N ALA A 114 -2.22 6.91 15.09
CA ALA A 114 -2.19 7.53 13.75
C ALA A 114 -0.77 8.02 13.42
N VAL A 115 -0.12 8.54 14.35
CA VAL A 115 1.25 9.06 14.10
C VAL A 115 2.20 7.88 13.82
N ALA A 116 2.05 6.91 14.64
CA ALA A 116 2.96 5.76 14.46
C ALA A 116 2.77 5.13 13.08
N PHE A 117 1.56 4.87 12.76
CA PHE A 117 1.31 4.23 11.45
C PHE A 117 1.71 5.16 10.30
N SER A 118 1.36 6.44 10.43
CA SER A 118 1.69 7.39 9.34
C SER A 118 3.21 7.49 9.15
N THR A 119 3.92 7.37 10.21
CA THR A 119 5.39 7.43 10.11
C THR A 119 5.93 6.28 9.27
N ILE A 120 5.45 5.13 9.48
CA ILE A 120 5.96 3.97 8.72
C ILE A 120 5.53 4.10 7.25
N VAL A 121 4.31 4.48 7.07
CA VAL A 121 3.82 4.61 5.67
C VAL A 121 4.65 5.67 4.94
N GLN A 122 4.91 6.76 5.64
CA GLN A 122 5.69 7.82 4.97
C GLN A 122 7.11 7.35 4.64
N THR A 123 7.58 6.59 5.51
CA THR A 123 8.93 6.05 5.22
C THR A 123 8.89 5.07 4.03
N LEU A 124 7.83 4.33 3.92
CA LEU A 124 7.77 3.28 2.86
C LEU A 124 7.46 3.90 1.51
N ILE A 125 6.81 5.01 1.50
CA ILE A 125 6.42 5.51 0.17
C ILE A 125 7.58 6.33 -0.41
N GLY A 126 8.71 6.49 0.38
CA GLY A 126 10.07 6.80 -0.15
C GLY A 126 10.06 8.05 -1.03
N GLY A 127 9.57 9.24 -0.46
CA GLY A 127 9.78 10.54 -1.14
C GLY A 127 8.49 11.02 -1.82
N TYR A 128 7.57 10.12 -1.90
CA TYR A 128 6.27 10.63 -2.42
C TYR A 128 5.58 11.52 -1.37
N ALA A 129 4.94 12.57 -2.01
CA ALA A 129 4.32 13.55 -1.10
C ALA A 129 3.16 12.92 -0.30
N THR A 130 2.42 11.98 -1.00
CA THR A 130 1.26 11.35 -0.30
C THR A 130 1.13 9.89 -0.74
N LEU A 131 0.40 9.16 0.11
CA LEU A 131 0.11 7.76 -0.28
C LEU A 131 -0.69 7.72 -1.60
N GLY A 132 -1.48 8.72 -1.82
CA GLY A 132 -2.22 8.80 -3.10
C GLY A 132 -1.29 8.89 -4.31
N ALA A 133 -0.23 9.73 -4.12
CA ALA A 133 0.74 9.85 -5.24
C ALA A 133 1.46 8.51 -5.48
N TYR A 134 1.76 7.90 -4.39
CA TYR A 134 2.38 6.57 -4.52
C TYR A 134 1.43 5.58 -5.20
N ALA A 135 0.17 5.61 -4.79
CA ALA A 135 -0.81 4.67 -5.38
C ALA A 135 -1.03 4.97 -6.86
N ALA A 136 -0.96 6.23 -7.19
CA ALA A 136 -1.19 6.60 -8.61
C ALA A 136 -0.04 6.07 -9.48
N LYS A 137 1.12 6.01 -8.90
CA LYS A 137 2.27 5.54 -9.70
C LYS A 137 2.36 4.01 -9.69
N HIS A 138 2.09 3.44 -8.55
CA HIS A 138 2.40 2.00 -8.41
C HIS A 138 1.11 1.16 -8.37
N GLY A 139 -0.01 1.87 -8.28
CA GLY A 139 -1.30 1.14 -8.24
C GLY A 139 -1.83 0.98 -6.82
N GLN A 140 -3.16 0.85 -6.70
CA GLN A 140 -3.84 0.78 -5.38
C GLN A 140 -3.57 -0.57 -4.71
N LYS A 141 -3.49 -1.54 -5.58
CA LYS A 141 -3.25 -2.87 -5.00
C LYS A 141 -1.90 -2.92 -4.25
N LEU A 142 -0.91 -2.46 -4.94
CA LEU A 142 0.41 -2.47 -4.28
C LEU A 142 0.43 -1.56 -3.05
N ALA A 143 -0.19 -0.41 -3.09
CA ALA A 143 -0.29 0.48 -1.91
C ALA A 143 -0.98 -0.21 -0.74
N ARG A 144 -1.99 -0.96 -1.06
CA ARG A 144 -2.71 -1.67 0.03
C ARG A 144 -1.82 -2.77 0.63
N GLU A 145 -1.11 -3.41 -0.25
CA GLU A 145 -0.20 -4.45 0.28
C GLU A 145 0.90 -3.84 1.15
N MET A 146 1.42 -2.77 0.68
CA MET A 146 2.40 -2.07 1.51
C MET A 146 1.84 -1.71 2.89
N MET A 147 0.62 -1.19 2.91
CA MET A 147 0.00 -0.83 4.21
C MET A 147 -0.18 -2.09 5.10
N SER A 148 -0.60 -3.12 4.43
CA SER A 148 -0.76 -4.36 5.19
C SER A 148 0.57 -4.78 5.84
N ARG A 149 1.60 -4.67 5.13
CA ARG A 149 2.91 -5.04 5.69
C ARG A 149 3.32 -4.06 6.81
N ALA A 150 3.03 -2.79 6.52
CA ALA A 150 3.28 -1.80 7.59
C ALA A 150 2.53 -2.15 8.88
N ALA A 151 1.27 -2.51 8.68
CA ALA A 151 0.45 -2.84 9.86
C ALA A 151 1.02 -4.09 10.57
N LYS A 152 1.52 -5.02 9.78
CA LYS A 152 2.10 -6.24 10.40
C LYS A 152 3.32 -5.88 11.25
N ARG A 153 3.93 -4.89 10.81
CA ARG A 153 5.08 -4.44 11.62
C ARG A 153 4.64 -3.94 13.00
N PHE A 154 3.46 -3.50 13.19
CA PHE A 154 2.98 -2.98 14.49
C PHE A 154 2.31 -4.09 15.31
N GLY A 155 2.58 -5.30 14.93
CA GLY A 155 2.02 -6.40 15.75
C GLY A 155 0.50 -6.34 15.84
N ILE A 156 -0.13 -5.54 14.90
CA ILE A 156 -1.59 -5.32 14.93
C ILE A 156 -2.29 -6.50 14.24
N LEU A 157 -1.44 -7.50 13.78
CA LEU A 157 -2.14 -8.58 13.05
C LEU A 157 -2.26 -9.80 13.93
N THR A 158 -2.44 -9.67 15.28
CA THR A 158 -2.66 -10.97 15.96
C THR A 158 -4.13 -11.06 16.39
N GLY A 159 -4.92 -12.10 15.72
CA GLY A 159 -6.29 -12.48 16.16
C GLY A 159 -7.37 -11.65 15.44
N MET A 160 -8.45 -11.04 16.06
CA MET A 160 -9.64 -10.29 15.54
C MET A 160 -9.19 -9.04 14.77
N PHE A 161 -7.89 -8.68 14.76
CA PHE A 161 -7.51 -7.38 14.17
C PHE A 161 -6.96 -7.59 12.76
N SER A 162 -6.62 -8.91 12.44
CA SER A 162 -6.26 -9.19 11.03
C SER A 162 -7.46 -9.02 10.11
N GLY A 163 -8.67 -9.43 10.56
CA GLY A 163 -9.90 -9.21 9.76
C GLY A 163 -10.28 -7.73 9.68
N ILE A 164 -10.04 -6.93 10.74
CA ILE A 164 -10.38 -5.49 10.77
C ILE A 164 -9.42 -4.71 9.85
N LEU A 165 -8.25 -5.19 9.71
CA LEU A 165 -7.27 -4.43 8.90
C LEU A 165 -7.49 -4.71 7.41
N GLU A 166 -7.84 -5.96 7.16
CA GLU A 166 -8.16 -6.25 5.75
C GLU A 166 -9.35 -5.42 5.26
N THR A 167 -10.32 -5.33 6.09
CA THR A 167 -11.48 -4.50 5.70
C THR A 167 -11.10 -3.01 5.66
N ALA A 168 -10.29 -2.62 6.55
CA ALA A 168 -9.92 -1.18 6.60
C ALA A 168 -9.16 -0.79 5.32
N PHE A 169 -8.36 -1.62 4.84
CA PHE A 169 -7.52 -1.20 3.69
C PHE A 169 -8.34 -1.24 2.41
N ASN A 170 -9.42 -1.91 2.46
CA ASN A 170 -10.29 -1.91 1.27
C ASN A 170 -11.18 -0.67 1.21
N VAL A 171 -11.37 -0.10 2.38
CA VAL A 171 -12.38 0.99 2.36
C VAL A 171 -11.69 2.34 2.59
N LEU A 172 -10.40 2.25 2.90
CA LEU A 172 -9.75 3.54 3.25
C LEU A 172 -9.40 4.30 1.98
N ASP A 173 -9.67 5.61 2.10
CA ASP A 173 -9.28 6.51 1.00
C ASP A 173 -7.80 6.92 1.13
N PHE A 174 -7.01 6.58 0.04
CA PHE A 174 -5.54 6.76 0.08
C PHE A 174 -5.19 8.25 0.04
N TYR A 175 -6.20 9.13 -0.12
CA TYR A 175 -5.88 10.55 -0.37
C TYR A 175 -6.15 11.37 0.89
N GLU A 176 -6.49 10.67 1.98
CA GLU A 176 -6.69 11.35 3.27
C GLU A 176 -5.63 10.87 4.28
N ASN A 177 -5.62 11.57 5.48
CA ASN A 177 -4.70 11.11 6.55
C ASN A 177 -4.94 9.63 6.90
N VAL A 178 -4.17 8.79 6.29
CA VAL A 178 -4.44 7.33 6.31
C VAL A 178 -4.20 6.80 7.75
N GLY A 179 -3.26 7.46 8.41
CA GLY A 179 -3.03 7.03 9.81
C GLY A 179 -4.27 7.26 10.67
N LEU A 180 -4.82 8.41 10.59
CA LEU A 180 -5.99 8.73 11.42
C LEU A 180 -7.22 7.93 10.98
N SER A 181 -7.35 7.79 9.72
CA SER A 181 -8.50 7.00 9.25
C SER A 181 -8.44 5.55 9.74
N LEU A 182 -7.26 5.04 9.61
CA LEU A 182 -7.14 3.64 10.10
C LEU A 182 -7.35 3.58 11.61
N ALA A 183 -6.81 4.52 12.29
CA ALA A 183 -6.98 4.52 13.77
C ALA A 183 -8.46 4.61 14.15
N LYS A 184 -9.17 5.44 13.48
CA LYS A 184 -10.61 5.59 13.83
C LYS A 184 -11.38 4.32 13.45
N PHE A 185 -10.92 3.83 12.34
CA PHE A 185 -11.57 2.58 11.93
C PHE A 185 -11.36 1.48 12.98
N ILE A 186 -10.22 1.41 13.46
CA ILE A 186 -9.94 0.35 14.46
C ILE A 186 -10.68 0.68 15.76
N ASP A 187 -10.58 1.89 16.22
CA ASP A 187 -11.28 2.29 17.46
C ASP A 187 -12.78 1.94 17.39
N ALA A 188 -13.33 1.99 16.23
CA ALA A 188 -14.79 1.73 16.11
C ALA A 188 -15.08 0.23 16.24
N ARG A 189 -14.04 -0.54 16.19
CA ARG A 189 -14.34 -1.99 16.13
C ARG A 189 -13.50 -2.76 17.16
N ASP A 190 -12.69 -1.95 18.00
CA ASP A 190 -11.86 -2.70 18.96
C ASP A 190 -12.69 -3.09 20.19
N TYR A 191 -12.21 -3.65 21.37
CA TYR A 191 -12.91 -4.23 22.52
C TYR A 191 -13.77 -3.19 23.24
N TYR A 192 -13.20 -1.96 23.17
CA TYR A 192 -14.02 -0.84 23.69
C TYR A 192 -14.15 0.24 22.61
N PRO A 193 -15.26 0.13 21.86
CA PRO A 193 -15.37 0.95 20.65
C PRO A 193 -15.72 2.41 21.00
N LYS A 194 -15.10 3.40 20.18
CA LYS A 194 -15.44 4.84 20.10
C LYS A 194 -15.11 5.55 21.41
N ASN A 195 -13.97 5.14 21.97
CA ASN A 195 -13.62 5.86 23.22
C ASN A 195 -12.32 6.65 23.04
N GLY A 196 -11.93 6.71 21.72
CA GLY A 196 -10.75 7.56 21.45
C GLY A 196 -9.43 6.84 21.78
N ARG A 197 -9.60 5.54 22.05
CA ARG A 197 -8.39 4.74 22.38
C ARG A 197 -8.42 3.44 21.57
N ILE A 198 -7.13 3.00 21.39
CA ILE A 198 -7.06 1.71 20.68
C ILE A 198 -6.91 0.61 21.75
N ASN A 199 -7.98 -0.23 21.79
CA ASN A 199 -8.03 -1.27 22.82
C ASN A 199 -7.87 -2.65 22.15
N MET A 200 -6.56 -2.96 22.15
CA MET A 200 -6.30 -4.17 21.32
C MET A 200 -6.16 -5.41 22.21
N TRP A 201 -6.21 -5.07 23.59
CA TRP A 201 -5.96 -6.24 24.47
C TRP A 201 -7.02 -6.28 25.56
N LYS A 202 -7.68 -7.44 25.75
CA LYS A 202 -8.61 -7.66 26.88
C LYS A 202 -7.83 -7.95 28.17
#